data_AF-A0A7S1HQN3-F1
#
_entry.id   AF-A0A7S1HQN3-F1
#
_cell.length_a   1.000
_cell.length_b   1.000
_cell.length_c   1.000
_cell.angle_alpha   90.00
_cell.angle_beta   90.00
_cell.angle_gamma   90.00
#
_symmetry.space_group_name_H-M   'P 1'
#
loop_
_entity.id
_entity.type
_entity.pdbx_description
1 polymer ?
#
loop_
_entity_poly.entity_id
_entity_poly.type
_entity_poly.pdbx_seq_one_letter_code
_entity_poly.pdbx_strand_id
1 'polypeptide(L)'
;APEQIADQAEAEVANVGGGAGASRSRFLSFDERKKATEMLMAGDSIRQISRVLGRAHSSIHKVKIDLMKGRSWREKRYVGPLDLRAPLPRRSSTQHQGNDVHSRAPSNDGTDRTLAPSPASRRPRPRPRPLGRTKKRKSKLDDPHFKKKVEDEMWKNNGHLTTGQMAAILNCSPSTAHSWSKKNNVKSGKVARRA
;
A
#
# COMPACT_ATOMS: atom_id res chain seq x y z
N ALA A 1 32.74 -3.77 -54.54
CA ALA A 1 33.45 -2.73 -53.77
C ALA A 1 34.01 -1.74 -54.79
N PRO A 2 33.76 -0.42 -54.67
CA PRO A 2 33.82 0.44 -53.47
C PRO A 2 32.42 1.01 -53.12
N GLU A 3 31.93 1.15 -51.88
CA GLU A 3 32.40 1.89 -50.69
C GLU A 3 32.77 3.35 -50.95
N GLN A 4 31.78 4.27 -50.95
CA GLN A 4 31.92 5.65 -50.44
C GLN A 4 30.57 6.28 -50.02
N ILE A 5 30.50 6.63 -48.73
CA ILE A 5 30.03 7.90 -48.13
C ILE A 5 28.58 8.36 -48.41
N ALA A 6 27.71 8.21 -47.41
CA ALA A 6 26.55 9.08 -47.22
C ALA A 6 26.13 9.20 -45.74
N ASP A 7 26.14 10.45 -45.28
CA ASP A 7 25.37 11.04 -44.18
C ASP A 7 25.58 10.55 -42.75
N GLN A 8 26.54 11.24 -42.12
CA GLN A 8 26.51 11.59 -40.71
C GLN A 8 25.25 12.44 -40.43
N ALA A 9 24.18 11.81 -39.97
CA ALA A 9 23.10 12.52 -39.32
C ALA A 9 23.56 12.95 -37.92
N GLU A 10 23.95 14.21 -37.82
CA GLU A 10 24.05 14.94 -36.56
C GLU A 10 22.68 14.97 -35.88
N ALA A 11 22.43 13.96 -35.04
CA ALA A 11 21.44 14.10 -34.00
C ALA A 11 22.10 14.92 -32.90
N GLU A 12 21.76 16.22 -32.84
CA GLU A 12 21.90 17.06 -31.64
C GLU A 12 21.45 16.24 -30.43
N VAL A 13 22.40 15.66 -29.71
CA VAL A 13 22.14 15.06 -28.41
C VAL A 13 21.99 16.24 -27.47
N ALA A 14 20.75 16.72 -27.42
CA ALA A 14 20.28 17.66 -26.43
C ALA A 14 20.87 17.27 -25.07
N ASN A 15 21.73 18.16 -24.62
CA ASN A 15 22.24 18.39 -23.30
C ASN A 15 21.21 18.01 -22.21
N VAL A 16 21.09 16.73 -21.85
CA VAL A 16 20.28 16.31 -20.70
C VAL A 16 21.15 16.56 -19.49
N GLY A 17 21.03 17.81 -19.01
CA GLY A 17 21.64 18.30 -17.80
C GLY A 17 21.58 17.25 -16.70
N GLY A 18 22.77 16.92 -16.19
CA GLY A 18 22.97 16.29 -14.90
C GLY A 18 22.37 17.16 -13.81
N GLY A 19 21.05 17.09 -13.67
CA GLY A 19 20.30 17.71 -12.58
C GLY A 19 20.65 17.01 -11.29
N ALA A 20 21.54 17.65 -10.55
CA ALA A 20 21.98 17.28 -9.22
C ALA A 20 20.81 16.89 -8.29
N GLY A 21 21.00 15.78 -7.59
CA GLY A 21 20.66 15.69 -6.17
C GLY A 21 19.21 15.55 -5.72
N ALA A 22 18.20 15.58 -6.59
CA ALA A 22 16.86 15.20 -6.15
C ALA A 22 16.82 13.67 -5.97
N SER A 23 16.70 13.17 -4.74
CA SER A 23 16.68 11.74 -4.41
C SER A 23 15.58 11.02 -5.19
N ARG A 24 15.90 10.56 -6.41
CA ARG A 24 14.96 9.88 -7.28
C ARG A 24 14.55 8.59 -6.61
N SER A 25 13.24 8.44 -6.40
CA SER A 25 12.65 7.22 -5.83
C SER A 25 13.17 5.98 -6.55
N ARG A 26 13.51 4.93 -5.79
CA ARG A 26 13.90 3.61 -6.33
C ARG A 26 12.84 3.03 -7.27
N PHE A 27 11.58 3.43 -7.10
CA PHE A 27 10.47 2.99 -7.93
C PHE A 27 10.16 4.00 -9.02
N LEU A 28 9.83 3.50 -10.21
CA LEU A 28 9.30 4.32 -11.29
C LEU A 28 8.00 4.99 -10.83
N SER A 29 7.92 6.30 -11.06
CA SER A 29 6.71 7.06 -10.86
C SER A 29 5.59 6.54 -11.78
N PHE A 30 4.38 7.04 -11.56
CA PHE A 30 3.25 6.72 -12.43
C PHE A 30 3.51 7.22 -13.85
N ASP A 31 3.97 8.47 -13.99
CA ASP A 31 4.23 9.10 -15.29
C ASP A 31 5.38 8.43 -16.02
N GLU A 32 6.44 8.03 -15.30
CA GLU A 32 7.56 7.29 -15.87
C GLU A 32 7.12 5.92 -16.40
N ARG A 33 6.23 5.22 -15.68
CA ARG A 33 5.68 3.94 -16.17
C ARG A 33 4.80 4.12 -17.39
N LYS A 34 3.93 5.13 -17.38
CA LYS A 34 3.09 5.47 -18.53
C LYS A 34 3.95 5.73 -19.77
N LYS A 35 4.94 6.63 -19.65
CA LYS A 35 5.86 6.96 -20.75
C LYS A 35 6.68 5.76 -21.22
N ALA A 36 7.19 4.95 -20.29
CA ALA A 36 7.91 3.73 -20.64
C ALA A 36 7.04 2.73 -21.42
N THR A 37 5.77 2.57 -21.04
CA THR A 37 4.84 1.69 -21.77
C THR A 37 4.52 2.23 -23.16
N GLU A 38 4.28 3.54 -23.30
CA GLU A 38 4.02 4.17 -24.60
C GLU A 38 5.20 3.96 -25.56
N MET A 39 6.44 4.18 -25.10
CA MET A 39 7.65 3.93 -25.88
C MET A 39 7.82 2.44 -26.24
N LEU A 40 7.53 1.52 -25.31
CA LEU A 40 7.56 0.08 -25.59
C LEU A 40 6.54 -0.32 -26.66
N MET A 41 5.35 0.28 -26.65
CA MET A 41 4.32 0.04 -27.67
C MET A 41 4.68 0.65 -29.02
N ALA A 42 5.45 1.74 -29.03
CA ALA A 42 6.02 2.34 -30.24
C ALA A 42 7.17 1.50 -30.85
N GLY A 43 7.66 0.48 -30.14
CA GLY A 43 8.75 -0.38 -30.60
C GLY A 43 10.14 0.04 -30.13
N ASP A 44 10.25 1.04 -29.25
CA ASP A 44 11.55 1.49 -28.74
C ASP A 44 12.25 0.41 -27.93
N SER A 45 13.58 0.36 -28.05
CA SER A 45 14.40 -0.58 -27.28
C SER A 45 14.47 -0.20 -25.80
N ILE A 46 14.57 -1.19 -24.91
CA ILE A 46 14.74 -0.96 -23.46
C ILE A 46 15.93 -0.05 -23.16
N ARG A 47 17.01 -0.14 -23.95
CA ARG A 47 18.22 0.67 -23.77
C ARG A 47 17.95 2.15 -24.03
N GLN A 48 17.23 2.45 -25.11
CA GLN A 48 16.83 3.81 -25.46
C GLN A 48 15.90 4.41 -24.40
N ILE A 49 14.89 3.65 -23.97
CA ILE A 49 13.97 4.08 -22.90
C ILE A 49 14.71 4.36 -21.60
N SER A 50 15.68 3.52 -21.24
CA SER A 50 16.51 3.71 -20.05
C SER A 50 17.28 5.04 -20.08
N ARG A 51 17.87 5.39 -21.23
CA ARG A 51 18.58 6.67 -21.43
C ARG A 51 17.63 7.85 -21.33
N VAL A 52 16.49 7.79 -22.04
CA VAL A 52 15.48 8.87 -22.06
C VAL A 52 14.90 9.14 -20.67
N LEU A 53 14.67 8.10 -19.87
CA LEU A 53 14.12 8.25 -18.52
C LEU A 53 15.19 8.44 -17.44
N GLY A 54 16.46 8.16 -17.74
CA GLY A 54 17.53 8.12 -16.75
C GLY A 54 17.30 7.06 -15.68
N ARG A 55 16.77 5.89 -16.06
CA ARG A 55 16.35 4.81 -15.14
C ARG A 55 17.06 3.50 -15.44
N ALA A 56 17.29 2.69 -14.41
CA ALA A 56 17.97 1.41 -14.56
C ALA A 56 17.24 0.47 -15.55
N HIS A 57 18.00 -0.23 -16.39
CA HIS A 57 17.48 -1.19 -17.39
C HIS A 57 16.52 -2.22 -16.77
N SER A 58 16.83 -2.73 -15.58
CA SER A 58 16.02 -3.72 -14.85
C SER A 58 14.61 -3.20 -14.53
N SER A 59 14.46 -1.90 -14.28
CA SER A 59 13.18 -1.27 -13.97
C SER A 59 12.29 -1.18 -15.21
N ILE A 60 12.88 -0.80 -16.35
CA ILE A 60 12.17 -0.78 -17.64
C ILE A 60 11.84 -2.20 -18.11
N HIS A 61 12.75 -3.15 -17.91
CA HIS A 61 12.51 -4.54 -18.24
C HIS A 61 11.32 -5.12 -17.48
N LYS A 62 11.15 -4.75 -16.20
CA LYS A 62 9.97 -5.13 -15.43
C LYS A 62 8.67 -4.58 -16.03
N VAL A 63 8.67 -3.33 -16.51
CA VAL A 63 7.51 -2.76 -17.22
C VAL A 63 7.17 -3.56 -18.47
N LYS A 64 8.18 -3.98 -19.25
CA LYS A 64 7.97 -4.85 -20.41
C LYS A 64 7.33 -6.19 -20.02
N ILE A 65 7.82 -6.83 -18.96
CA ILE A 65 7.25 -8.10 -18.46
C ILE A 65 5.80 -7.90 -18.00
N ASP A 66 5.50 -6.82 -17.29
CA ASP A 66 4.15 -6.52 -16.82
C ASP A 66 3.19 -6.30 -18.01
N LEU A 67 3.65 -5.60 -19.06
CA LEU A 67 2.91 -5.41 -20.31
C LEU A 67 2.62 -6.74 -21.01
N MET A 68 3.62 -7.62 -21.12
CA MET A 68 3.44 -8.97 -21.69
C MET A 68 2.46 -9.84 -20.88
N LYS A 69 2.30 -9.56 -19.59
CA LYS A 69 1.34 -10.24 -18.71
C LYS A 69 -0.04 -9.58 -18.73
N GLY A 70 -0.29 -8.61 -19.61
CA GLY A 70 -1.55 -7.87 -19.69
C GLY A 70 -1.75 -6.86 -18.56
N ARG A 71 -0.75 -6.63 -17.70
CA ARG A 71 -0.83 -5.66 -16.60
C ARG A 71 -0.48 -4.29 -17.14
N SER A 72 -1.47 -3.43 -17.28
CA SER A 72 -1.25 -2.05 -17.72
C SER A 72 -0.88 -1.14 -16.55
N TRP A 73 -0.19 -0.04 -16.85
CA TRP A 73 0.05 1.03 -15.88
C TRP A 73 -1.25 1.69 -15.37
N ARG A 74 -2.37 1.55 -16.13
CA ARG A 74 -3.71 2.00 -15.73
C ARG A 74 -4.34 1.13 -14.65
N GLU A 75 -3.82 -0.07 -14.43
CA GLU A 75 -4.37 -1.01 -13.46
C GLU A 75 -4.05 -0.56 -12.03
N LYS A 76 -4.92 0.33 -11.56
CA LYS A 76 -4.88 1.04 -10.30
C LYS A 76 -5.00 0.07 -9.14
N ARG A 77 -3.88 -0.43 -8.61
CA ARG A 77 -3.73 -1.06 -7.26
C ARG A 77 -4.99 -1.81 -6.76
N TYR A 78 -5.56 -2.71 -7.57
CA TYR A 78 -6.55 -3.67 -7.10
C TYR A 78 -5.99 -5.06 -7.34
N VAL A 79 -5.28 -5.57 -6.34
CA VAL A 79 -5.10 -7.01 -6.19
C VAL A 79 -6.21 -7.47 -5.25
N GLY A 80 -7.45 -7.38 -5.74
CA GLY A 80 -8.53 -8.25 -5.28
C GLY A 80 -8.47 -9.51 -6.16
N PRO A 81 -8.57 -10.72 -5.60
CA PRO A 81 -8.59 -11.91 -6.41
C PRO A 81 -9.96 -12.05 -7.07
N LEU A 82 -9.92 -12.53 -8.32
CA LEU A 82 -11.00 -13.11 -9.12
C LEU A 82 -11.73 -12.15 -10.07
N ASP A 83 -11.32 -12.26 -11.33
CA ASP A 83 -12.23 -12.44 -12.46
C ASP A 83 -13.46 -13.27 -12.06
N LEU A 84 -14.65 -12.74 -12.36
CA LEU A 84 -15.81 -13.42 -12.98
C LEU A 84 -17.06 -12.52 -12.88
N ARG A 85 -17.16 -11.48 -13.71
CA ARG A 85 -18.39 -11.14 -14.46
C ARG A 85 -18.20 -9.85 -15.26
N ALA A 86 -18.63 -9.95 -16.52
CA ALA A 86 -18.64 -8.96 -17.57
C ALA A 86 -19.16 -7.56 -17.19
N PRO A 87 -18.81 -6.50 -17.96
CA PRO A 87 -19.35 -5.17 -17.79
C PRO A 87 -20.76 -5.06 -18.41
N LEU A 88 -21.71 -4.49 -17.66
CA LEU A 88 -22.90 -3.88 -18.26
C LEU A 88 -22.76 -2.34 -18.25
N PRO A 89 -23.19 -1.65 -19.32
CA PRO A 89 -22.97 -0.23 -19.50
C PRO A 89 -23.91 0.67 -18.69
N ARG A 90 -23.41 1.90 -18.51
CA ARG A 90 -24.00 3.13 -17.95
C ARG A 90 -25.50 3.34 -18.16
N ARG A 91 -26.14 3.99 -17.18
CA ARG A 91 -27.08 5.08 -17.46
C ARG A 91 -27.04 6.21 -16.42
N SER A 92 -26.63 7.37 -16.95
CA SER A 92 -27.04 8.77 -16.71
C SER A 92 -27.86 9.10 -15.45
N SER A 93 -27.41 10.07 -14.66
CA SER A 93 -27.85 11.48 -14.74
C SER A 93 -29.15 11.77 -14.01
N THR A 94 -29.06 12.41 -12.84
CA THR A 94 -30.13 13.29 -12.37
C THR A 94 -29.51 14.46 -11.63
N GLN A 95 -29.65 15.64 -12.22
CA GLN A 95 -29.46 16.95 -11.61
C GLN A 95 -30.39 17.10 -10.40
N HIS A 96 -29.87 17.64 -9.29
CA HIS A 96 -30.68 18.44 -8.38
C HIS A 96 -29.98 19.78 -8.12
N GLN A 97 -30.64 20.83 -8.61
CA GLN A 97 -30.45 22.23 -8.24
C GLN A 97 -31.26 22.52 -6.97
N GLY A 98 -30.90 23.60 -6.28
CA GLY A 98 -31.64 24.18 -5.14
C GLY A 98 -30.66 24.64 -4.07
N ASN A 99 -30.15 25.88 -4.18
CA ASN A 99 -30.67 27.09 -3.51
C ASN A 99 -30.50 27.03 -1.99
N ASP A 100 -29.72 27.93 -1.41
CA ASP A 100 -30.34 29.07 -0.71
C ASP A 100 -29.31 30.10 -0.25
N VAL A 101 -29.69 31.35 -0.51
CA VAL A 101 -28.98 32.60 -0.22
C VAL A 101 -29.34 32.99 1.20
N HIS A 102 -28.36 33.18 2.09
CA HIS A 102 -28.53 34.03 3.27
C HIS A 102 -27.32 34.94 3.43
N SER A 103 -27.49 36.17 2.95
CA SER A 103 -26.70 37.33 3.29
C SER A 103 -26.93 37.70 4.76
N ARG A 104 -25.87 37.86 5.56
CA ARG A 104 -25.89 38.81 6.67
C ARG A 104 -24.47 39.28 7.06
N ALA A 105 -24.21 40.50 6.61
CA ALA A 105 -23.44 41.64 7.13
C ALA A 105 -22.30 41.48 8.16
N PRO A 106 -21.35 42.45 8.16
CA PRO A 106 -20.06 42.37 8.83
C PRO A 106 -20.00 43.13 10.18
N SER A 107 -18.80 43.10 10.76
CA SER A 107 -18.23 44.00 11.77
C SER A 107 -18.35 43.55 13.23
N ASN A 108 -17.20 43.29 13.84
CA ASN A 108 -16.81 43.99 15.06
C ASN A 108 -15.28 43.94 15.27
N ASP A 109 -14.81 45.10 15.69
CA ASP A 109 -13.44 45.51 15.99
C ASP A 109 -12.70 44.66 17.02
N GLY A 110 -11.38 44.60 16.81
CA GLY A 110 -10.38 45.00 17.80
C GLY A 110 -10.29 44.22 19.10
N THR A 111 -9.28 43.35 19.21
CA THR A 111 -8.26 43.43 20.28
C THR A 111 -7.10 42.47 20.01
N ASP A 112 -5.96 43.07 19.68
CA ASP A 112 -4.65 42.86 20.29
C ASP A 112 -4.44 41.58 21.12
N ARG A 113 -3.64 40.64 20.59
CA ARG A 113 -2.46 40.07 21.28
C ARG A 113 -1.76 39.04 20.39
N THR A 114 -0.69 39.50 19.76
CA THR A 114 0.33 38.66 19.12
C THR A 114 1.09 37.89 20.20
N LEU A 115 0.56 36.72 20.59
CA LEU A 115 1.33 35.73 21.34
C LEU A 115 1.90 34.72 20.35
N ALA A 116 3.20 34.83 20.09
CA ALA A 116 3.96 33.84 19.35
C ALA A 116 3.70 32.44 19.97
N PRO A 117 3.31 31.43 19.17
CA PRO A 117 3.19 30.08 19.69
C PRO A 117 4.58 29.54 20.03
N SER A 118 4.80 29.31 21.32
CA SER A 118 5.99 28.66 21.87
C SER A 118 6.31 27.35 21.12
N PRO A 119 7.57 27.06 20.75
CA PRO A 119 7.95 25.90 19.94
C PRO A 119 7.86 24.54 20.66
N ALA A 120 7.37 24.50 21.91
CA ALA A 120 7.51 23.36 22.82
C ALA A 120 6.31 22.37 22.85
N SER A 121 5.45 22.33 21.83
CA SER A 121 4.31 21.38 21.79
C SER A 121 4.13 20.66 20.45
N ARG A 122 5.24 20.40 19.74
CA ARG A 122 5.23 19.41 18.66
C ARG A 122 5.10 18.02 19.28
N ARG A 123 3.87 17.59 19.55
CA ARG A 123 3.57 16.17 19.78
C ARG A 123 4.25 15.37 18.66
N PRO A 124 4.99 14.29 18.95
CA PRO A 124 5.59 13.49 17.92
C PRO A 124 4.48 13.03 16.98
N ARG A 125 4.59 13.40 15.69
CA ARG A 125 3.63 12.97 14.67
C ARG A 125 3.56 11.43 14.74
N PRO A 126 2.36 10.82 14.79
CA PRO A 126 2.25 9.37 14.78
C PRO A 126 2.95 8.87 13.52
N ARG A 127 3.94 7.99 13.70
CA ARG A 127 4.67 7.39 12.57
C ARG A 127 3.64 6.75 11.62
N PRO A 128 3.73 6.97 10.30
CA PRO A 128 2.84 6.31 9.36
C PRO A 128 2.96 4.79 9.55
N ARG A 129 1.84 4.14 9.91
CA ARG A 129 1.79 2.69 10.05
C ARG A 129 2.20 2.10 8.69
N PRO A 130 3.10 1.10 8.64
CA PRO A 130 3.47 0.48 7.38
C PRO A 130 2.21 -0.11 6.73
N LEU A 131 1.75 0.53 5.65
CA LEU A 131 0.68 0.03 4.76
C LEU A 131 1.27 -1.06 3.87
N GLY A 132 1.63 -2.16 4.50
CA GLY A 132 2.13 -3.35 3.86
C GLY A 132 1.72 -4.52 4.72
N ARG A 133 0.55 -5.09 4.44
CA ARG A 133 0.18 -6.41 4.95
C ARG A 133 1.18 -7.39 4.33
N THR A 134 2.35 -7.53 4.95
CA THR A 134 3.28 -8.62 4.68
C THR A 134 2.43 -9.88 4.66
N LYS A 135 2.47 -10.63 3.55
CA LYS A 135 1.72 -11.87 3.36
C LYS A 135 1.74 -12.63 4.68
N LYS A 136 0.60 -12.65 5.41
CA LYS A 136 0.55 -13.24 6.74
C LYS A 136 0.89 -14.70 6.51
N ARG A 137 2.11 -15.10 6.86
CA ARG A 137 2.50 -16.51 6.86
C ARG A 137 1.47 -17.18 7.79
N LYS A 138 0.81 -18.24 7.32
CA LYS A 138 -0.12 -19.00 8.15
C LYS A 138 0.64 -19.34 9.43
N SER A 139 0.16 -18.85 10.56
CA SER A 139 0.85 -19.13 11.81
C SER A 139 0.65 -20.62 12.11
N LYS A 140 1.64 -21.27 12.74
CA LYS A 140 1.50 -22.68 13.18
C LYS A 140 0.30 -22.88 14.12
N LEU A 141 -0.25 -21.79 14.66
CA LEU A 141 -1.39 -21.78 15.57
C LEU A 141 -2.74 -21.68 14.83
N ASP A 142 -2.73 -21.50 13.50
CA ASP A 142 -3.94 -21.49 12.67
C ASP A 142 -4.38 -22.92 12.25
N ASP A 143 -3.66 -23.96 12.69
CA ASP A 143 -4.01 -25.34 12.37
C ASP A 143 -5.25 -25.77 13.18
N PRO A 144 -6.27 -26.39 12.53
CA PRO A 144 -7.53 -26.77 13.17
C PRO A 144 -7.34 -27.79 14.31
N HIS A 145 -6.23 -28.53 14.28
CA HIS A 145 -5.86 -29.47 15.34
C HIS A 145 -5.66 -28.80 16.71
N PHE A 146 -5.08 -27.60 16.74
CA PHE A 146 -4.90 -26.87 18.00
C PHE A 146 -6.21 -26.33 18.55
N LYS A 147 -7.14 -25.95 17.67
CA LYS A 147 -8.48 -25.52 18.06
C LYS A 147 -9.22 -26.65 18.77
N LYS A 148 -9.24 -27.85 18.18
CA LYS A 148 -9.89 -29.02 18.77
C LYS A 148 -9.28 -29.39 20.13
N LYS A 149 -7.95 -29.38 20.25
CA LYS A 149 -7.27 -29.64 21.54
C LYS A 149 -7.67 -28.67 22.65
N VAL A 150 -7.81 -27.38 22.32
CA VAL A 150 -8.24 -26.37 23.30
C VAL A 150 -9.72 -26.56 23.65
N GLU A 151 -10.57 -26.89 22.69
CA GLU A 151 -11.99 -27.17 22.93
C GLU A 151 -12.20 -28.42 23.81
N ASP A 152 -11.44 -29.48 23.57
CA ASP A 152 -11.47 -30.71 24.37
C ASP A 152 -11.04 -30.43 25.83
N GLU A 153 -10.00 -29.61 26.03
CA GLU A 153 -9.57 -29.20 27.38
C GLU A 153 -10.52 -28.20 28.03
N MET A 154 -11.21 -27.36 27.26
CA MET A 154 -12.27 -26.52 27.79
C MET A 154 -13.44 -27.37 28.28
N TRP A 155 -13.81 -28.44 27.56
CA TRP A 155 -14.87 -29.34 27.97
C TRP A 155 -14.55 -30.02 29.31
N LYS A 156 -13.31 -30.51 29.48
CA LYS A 156 -12.85 -31.14 30.73
C LYS A 156 -12.83 -30.19 31.92
N ASN A 157 -12.55 -28.90 31.69
CA ASN A 157 -12.45 -27.88 32.74
C ASN A 157 -13.73 -27.05 32.92
N ASN A 158 -14.91 -27.60 32.56
CA ASN A 158 -16.21 -26.93 32.70
C ASN A 158 -16.26 -25.53 32.03
N GLY A 159 -15.58 -25.37 30.88
CA GLY A 159 -15.50 -24.11 30.14
C GLY A 159 -14.53 -23.08 30.72
N HIS A 160 -13.84 -23.38 31.82
CA HIS A 160 -12.90 -22.47 32.46
C HIS A 160 -11.45 -22.87 32.17
N LEU A 161 -10.88 -22.27 31.12
CA LEU A 161 -9.47 -22.42 30.81
C LEU A 161 -8.74 -21.09 31.01
N THR A 162 -7.65 -21.12 31.77
CA THR A 162 -6.82 -19.94 32.00
C THR A 162 -5.90 -19.69 30.81
N THR A 163 -5.48 -18.44 30.60
CA THR A 163 -4.51 -18.11 29.54
C THR A 163 -3.18 -18.87 29.71
N GLY A 164 -2.79 -19.18 30.95
CA GLY A 164 -1.59 -19.99 31.23
C GLY A 164 -1.74 -21.45 30.80
N GLN A 165 -2.88 -22.08 31.08
CA GLN A 165 -3.18 -23.44 30.63
C GLN A 165 -3.29 -23.52 29.10
N MET A 166 -3.94 -22.53 28.47
CA MET A 166 -3.96 -22.41 27.00
C MET A 166 -2.56 -22.30 26.40
N ALA A 167 -1.68 -21.52 27.03
CA ALA A 167 -0.30 -21.36 26.59
C ALA A 167 0.48 -22.68 26.66
N ALA A 168 0.26 -23.48 27.70
CA ALA A 168 0.86 -24.81 27.85
C ALA A 168 0.38 -25.80 26.76
N ILE A 169 -0.93 -25.85 26.50
CA ILE A 169 -1.52 -26.73 25.46
C ILE A 169 -1.02 -26.37 24.06
N LEU A 170 -0.93 -25.08 23.77
CA LEU A 170 -0.48 -24.55 22.48
C LEU A 170 1.05 -24.47 22.36
N ASN A 171 1.79 -24.82 23.41
CA ASN A 171 3.23 -24.66 23.54
C ASN A 171 3.74 -23.29 23.05
N CYS A 172 3.14 -22.22 23.57
CA CYS A 172 3.43 -20.85 23.15
C CYS A 172 3.43 -19.87 24.34
N SER A 173 3.81 -18.61 24.09
CA SER A 173 3.79 -17.59 25.16
C SER A 173 2.35 -17.24 25.59
N PRO A 174 2.11 -16.82 26.85
CA PRO A 174 0.80 -16.36 27.30
C PRO A 174 0.21 -15.22 26.46
N SER A 175 1.04 -14.29 25.97
CA SER A 175 0.62 -13.20 25.11
C SER A 175 0.12 -13.69 23.75
N THR A 176 0.75 -14.74 23.22
CA THR A 176 0.33 -15.42 21.98
C THR A 176 -0.98 -16.16 22.18
N ALA A 177 -1.10 -16.91 23.29
CA ALA A 177 -2.34 -17.61 23.67
C ALA A 177 -3.52 -16.64 23.84
N HIS A 178 -3.31 -15.47 24.47
CA HIS A 178 -4.32 -14.42 24.61
C HIS A 178 -4.78 -13.88 23.24
N SER A 179 -3.83 -13.61 22.35
CA SER A 179 -4.12 -13.14 20.99
C SER A 179 -4.89 -14.19 20.19
N TRP A 180 -4.55 -15.47 20.37
CA TRP A 180 -5.24 -16.59 19.74
C TRP A 180 -6.66 -16.79 20.29
N SER A 181 -6.85 -16.70 21.61
CA SER A 181 -8.16 -16.74 22.28
C SER A 181 -9.09 -15.65 21.73
N LYS A 182 -8.61 -14.40 21.63
CA LYS A 182 -9.36 -13.30 21.03
C LYS A 182 -9.75 -13.57 19.57
N LYS A 183 -8.85 -14.14 18.79
CA LYS A 183 -9.09 -14.44 17.37
C LYS A 183 -10.15 -15.53 17.17
N ASN A 184 -10.22 -16.49 18.09
CA ASN A 184 -11.15 -17.63 18.03
C ASN A 184 -12.41 -17.43 18.88
N ASN A 185 -12.61 -16.24 19.45
CA ASN A 185 -13.73 -15.90 20.34
C ASN A 185 -13.88 -16.83 21.56
N VAL A 186 -12.76 -17.38 22.05
CA VAL A 186 -12.73 -18.24 23.23
C VAL A 186 -12.57 -17.35 24.47
N LYS A 187 -13.56 -17.31 25.36
CA LYS A 187 -13.49 -16.54 26.61
C LYS A 187 -12.61 -17.29 27.62
N SER A 188 -11.39 -16.80 27.87
CA SER A 188 -10.58 -17.31 28.99
C SER A 188 -11.08 -16.74 30.31
N GLY A 189 -11.23 -17.59 31.32
CA GLY A 189 -11.68 -17.17 32.65
C GLY A 189 -10.63 -16.26 33.31
N LYS A 190 -11.06 -15.12 33.85
CA LYS A 190 -10.22 -14.33 34.76
C LYS A 190 -10.13 -15.07 36.08
N VAL A 191 -8.99 -15.67 36.38
CA VAL A 191 -8.71 -16.15 37.74
C VAL A 191 -8.47 -14.91 38.61
N ALA A 192 -9.39 -14.64 39.53
CA ALA A 192 -9.14 -13.69 40.60
C ALA A 192 -7.96 -14.21 41.42
N ARG A 193 -6.86 -13.45 41.44
CA ARG A 193 -5.73 -13.74 42.33
C ARG A 193 -6.25 -13.61 43.76
N ARG A 194 -6.40 -14.74 44.46
CA ARG A 194 -6.51 -14.74 45.92
C ARG A 194 -5.17 -14.22 46.47
N ALA A 195 -5.25 -13.10 47.19
CA ALA A 195 -4.15 -12.55 47.99
C ALA A 195 -3.94 -13.39 49.25
#